data_AF-Q1PGA2-F1
#
_entry.id   AF-Q1PGA2-F1
#
_cell.length_a   1.000
_cell.length_b   1.000
_cell.length_c   1.000
_cell.angle_alpha   90.00
_cell.angle_beta   90.00
_cell.angle_gamma   90.00
#
_symmetry.space_group_name_H-M   'P 1'
#
loop_
_entity.id
_entity.type
_entity.pdbx_description
1 polymer ?
#
loop_
_entity_poly.entity_id
_entity_poly.type
_entity_poly.pdbx_seq_one_letter_code
_entity_poly.pdbx_strand_id
1 'polypeptide(L)'
;SSSLVNSESFENGDVSSCNYENDFNSSKRDKKVKIRETLKILGSLVPGLESNKDPATIIEKAIVYLESMKTEVEALGLTCTGSGLSIHS
;
A
#
# COMPACT_ATOMS: atom_id res chain seq x y z
N SER A 1 -21.27 53.98 -42.64
CA SER A 1 -20.25 54.48 -41.71
C SER A 1 -19.26 53.37 -41.40
N SER A 2 -18.08 53.47 -41.98
CA SER A 2 -16.92 52.63 -41.65
C SER A 2 -16.25 53.17 -40.38
N SER A 3 -15.97 52.29 -39.43
CA SER A 3 -15.13 52.56 -38.26
C SER A 3 -14.07 51.47 -38.19
N LEU A 4 -12.83 51.85 -38.51
CA LEU A 4 -11.61 51.16 -38.13
C LEU A 4 -11.06 51.90 -36.92
N VAL A 5 -10.76 51.19 -35.82
CA VAL A 5 -9.49 51.36 -35.09
C VAL A 5 -9.29 50.24 -34.05
N ASN A 6 -8.21 49.49 -34.28
CA ASN A 6 -7.26 48.81 -33.41
C ASN A 6 -7.67 48.31 -32.02
N SER A 7 -7.33 47.05 -31.75
CA SER A 7 -6.87 46.61 -30.43
C SER A 7 -5.76 45.56 -30.63
N GLU A 8 -4.55 46.09 -30.57
CA GLU A 8 -3.34 45.58 -29.91
C GLU A 8 -3.10 44.05 -29.87
N SER A 9 -1.96 43.70 -30.45
CA SER A 9 -1.30 42.40 -30.44
C SER A 9 -0.99 41.90 -29.02
N PHE A 10 -1.49 40.73 -28.66
CA PHE A 10 -1.05 40.01 -27.48
C PHE A 10 0.27 39.29 -27.76
N GLU A 11 1.27 39.59 -26.93
CA GLU A 11 2.59 39.00 -26.98
C GLU A 11 2.57 37.48 -26.92
N ASN A 12 3.52 36.90 -27.64
CA ASN A 12 3.93 35.50 -27.54
C ASN A 12 4.51 35.25 -26.14
N GLY A 13 3.65 34.90 -25.18
CA GLY A 13 4.09 34.24 -23.96
C GLY A 13 4.28 32.77 -24.26
N ASP A 14 5.54 32.30 -24.28
CA ASP A 14 5.84 30.88 -24.18
C ASP A 14 5.04 30.30 -23.02
N VAL A 15 3.99 29.53 -23.33
CA VAL A 15 3.37 28.66 -22.36
C VAL A 15 4.41 27.58 -22.07
N SER A 16 5.26 27.85 -21.08
CA SER A 16 6.01 26.81 -20.40
C SER A 16 4.96 25.88 -19.82
N SER A 17 4.61 24.85 -20.58
CA SER A 17 3.75 23.76 -20.16
C SER A 17 4.54 23.05 -19.07
N CYS A 18 4.37 23.54 -17.85
CA CYS A 18 5.00 22.98 -16.70
C CYS A 18 4.33 21.63 -16.43
N ASN A 19 4.98 20.58 -16.91
CA ASN A 19 4.62 19.18 -16.69
C ASN A 19 4.78 18.82 -15.20
N TYR A 20 3.92 19.32 -14.32
CA TYR A 20 3.85 18.91 -12.92
C TYR A 20 3.03 17.62 -12.70
N GLU A 21 2.45 17.04 -13.76
CA GLU A 21 1.61 15.84 -13.68
C GLU A 21 2.39 14.51 -13.73
N ASN A 22 3.68 14.53 -14.08
CA ASN A 22 4.43 13.28 -14.29
C ASN A 22 5.05 12.71 -13.00
N ASP A 23 5.50 13.59 -12.08
CA ASP A 23 6.19 13.17 -10.84
C ASP A 23 5.24 12.71 -9.74
N PHE A 24 4.02 13.26 -9.67
CA PHE A 24 3.02 12.78 -8.71
C PHE A 24 2.48 11.40 -9.10
N ASN A 25 2.41 11.12 -10.40
CA ASN A 25 1.91 9.87 -10.94
C ASN A 25 2.94 8.73 -10.83
N SER A 26 4.24 9.02 -10.93
CA SER A 26 5.30 8.03 -10.69
C SER A 26 5.30 7.54 -9.24
N SER A 27 5.27 8.46 -8.26
CA SER A 27 5.22 8.10 -6.83
C SER A 27 4.00 7.24 -6.47
N LYS A 28 2.82 7.55 -7.04
CA LYS A 28 1.61 6.73 -6.85
C LYS A 28 1.73 5.34 -7.46
N ARG A 29 2.31 5.24 -8.66
CA ARG A 29 2.56 3.94 -9.31
C ARG A 29 3.52 3.10 -8.49
N ASP A 30 4.59 3.68 -7.97
CA ASP A 30 5.57 2.98 -7.13
C ASP A 30 4.96 2.44 -5.83
N LYS A 31 4.11 3.25 -5.17
CA LYS A 31 3.37 2.81 -3.98
C LYS A 31 2.46 1.62 -4.31
N LYS A 32 1.76 1.66 -5.44
CA LYS A 32 0.87 0.58 -5.89
C LYS A 32 1.65 -0.71 -6.18
N VAL A 33 2.84 -0.61 -6.78
CA VAL A 33 3.71 -1.76 -7.04
C VAL A 33 4.14 -2.40 -5.72
N LYS A 34 4.66 -1.60 -4.78
CA LYS A 34 5.07 -2.09 -3.45
C LYS A 34 3.95 -2.80 -2.70
N ILE A 35 2.74 -2.20 -2.68
CA ILE A 35 1.57 -2.82 -2.02
C ILE A 35 1.26 -4.20 -2.64
N ARG A 36 1.30 -4.30 -3.98
CA ARG A 36 1.05 -5.58 -4.67
C ARG A 36 2.10 -6.62 -4.36
N GLU A 37 3.37 -6.22 -4.29
CA GLU A 37 4.48 -7.11 -3.93
C GLU A 37 4.35 -7.60 -2.49
N THR A 38 4.06 -6.70 -1.55
CA THR A 38 3.80 -7.06 -0.16
C THR A 38 2.64 -8.04 -0.03
N LEU A 39 1.53 -7.82 -0.75
CA LEU A 39 0.38 -8.74 -0.73
C LEU A 39 0.72 -10.11 -1.32
N LYS A 40 1.57 -10.18 -2.35
CA LYS A 40 2.06 -11.46 -2.89
C LYS A 40 2.89 -12.23 -1.87
N ILE A 41 3.82 -11.54 -1.20
CA ILE A 41 4.65 -12.14 -0.15
C ILE A 41 3.75 -12.65 0.98
N LEU A 42 2.83 -11.81 1.46
CA LEU A 42 1.89 -12.18 2.52
C LEU A 42 1.06 -13.41 2.12
N GLY A 43 0.52 -13.42 0.90
CA GLY A 43 -0.24 -14.56 0.37
C GLY A 43 0.58 -15.85 0.33
N SER A 44 1.87 -15.78 -0.03
CA SER A 44 2.77 -16.94 -0.08
C SER A 44 3.14 -17.54 1.27
N LEU A 45 2.99 -16.77 2.36
CA LEU A 45 3.26 -17.23 3.72
C LEU A 45 2.07 -17.96 4.35
N VAL A 46 0.85 -17.77 3.83
CA VAL A 46 -0.37 -18.36 4.38
C VAL A 46 -0.59 -19.75 3.75
N PRO A 47 -0.60 -20.84 4.53
CA PRO A 47 -0.83 -22.18 4.00
C PRO A 47 -2.20 -22.32 3.33
N GLY A 48 -2.24 -22.97 2.16
CA GLY A 48 -3.47 -23.21 1.41
C GLY A 48 -4.09 -21.95 0.79
N LEU A 49 -3.37 -20.83 0.74
CA LEU A 49 -3.81 -19.63 0.06
C LEU A 49 -3.26 -19.56 -1.37
N GLU A 50 -4.17 -19.56 -2.34
CA GLU A 50 -3.83 -19.40 -3.75
C GLU A 50 -3.25 -18.02 -4.07
N SER A 51 -2.31 -17.98 -5.02
CA SER A 51 -1.57 -16.77 -5.42
C SER A 51 -2.41 -15.67 -6.08
N ASN A 52 -3.61 -15.99 -6.56
CA ASN A 52 -4.48 -15.09 -7.32
C ASN A 52 -5.78 -14.74 -6.57
N LYS A 53 -5.69 -14.45 -5.27
CA LYS A 53 -6.81 -13.92 -4.48
C LYS A 53 -6.83 -12.40 -4.46
N ASP A 54 -8.02 -11.84 -4.25
CA ASP A 54 -8.15 -10.41 -4.07
C ASP A 54 -7.46 -9.95 -2.76
N PRO A 55 -7.01 -8.69 -2.69
CA PRO A 55 -6.28 -8.18 -1.52
C PRO A 55 -6.99 -8.35 -0.17
N ALA A 56 -8.32 -8.20 -0.15
CA ALA A 56 -9.08 -8.29 1.10
C ALA A 56 -9.08 -9.74 1.61
N THR A 57 -9.29 -10.71 0.72
CA THR A 57 -9.18 -12.14 1.06
C THR A 57 -7.79 -12.52 1.57
N ILE A 58 -6.72 -11.96 0.98
CA ILE A 58 -5.35 -12.23 1.44
C ILE A 58 -5.16 -11.75 2.88
N ILE A 59 -5.63 -10.53 3.18
CA ILE A 59 -5.51 -9.94 4.52
C ILE A 59 -6.33 -10.74 5.53
N GLU A 60 -7.59 -11.04 5.22
CA GLU A 60 -8.50 -11.79 6.10
C GLU A 60 -7.91 -13.16 6.46
N LYS A 61 -7.44 -13.90 5.47
CA LYS A 61 -6.86 -15.23 5.69
C LYS A 61 -5.54 -15.16 6.47
N ALA A 62 -4.74 -14.13 6.26
CA ALA A 62 -3.52 -13.93 7.04
C ALA A 62 -3.82 -13.66 8.52
N ILE A 63 -4.86 -12.87 8.82
CA ILE A 63 -5.30 -12.63 10.21
C ILE A 63 -5.70 -13.95 10.87
N VAL A 64 -6.60 -14.71 10.23
CA VAL A 64 -7.05 -16.02 10.75
C VAL A 64 -5.89 -16.99 10.96
N TYR A 65 -4.92 -17.00 10.05
CA TYR A 65 -3.73 -17.86 10.17
C TYR A 65 -2.89 -17.49 11.38
N LEU A 66 -2.62 -16.20 11.60
CA LEU A 66 -1.85 -15.73 12.75
C LEU A 66 -2.57 -15.98 14.09
N GLU A 67 -3.89 -15.81 14.13
CA GLU A 67 -4.71 -16.15 15.30
C GLU A 67 -4.64 -17.64 15.62
N SER A 68 -4.79 -18.49 14.59
CA SER A 68 -4.70 -19.95 14.73
C SER A 68 -3.32 -20.36 15.23
N MET A 69 -2.25 -19.81 14.66
CA MET A 69 -0.88 -20.04 15.12
C MET A 69 -0.69 -19.66 16.60
N LYS A 70 -1.24 -18.51 17.02
CA LYS A 70 -1.17 -18.10 18.43
C LYS A 70 -1.87 -19.11 19.34
N THR A 71 -3.09 -19.54 18.98
CA THR A 71 -3.83 -20.54 19.74
C THR A 71 -3.11 -21.88 19.80
N GLU A 72 -2.48 -22.33 18.71
CA GLU A 72 -1.68 -23.55 18.70
C GLU A 72 -0.46 -23.45 19.63
N VAL A 73 0.26 -22.33 19.61
CA VAL A 73 1.40 -22.08 20.51
C VAL A 73 0.96 -22.09 21.98
N GLU A 74 -0.18 -21.47 22.29
CA GLU A 74 -0.76 -21.49 23.64
C GLU A 74 -1.16 -22.90 24.08
N ALA A 75 -1.78 -23.68 23.18
CA ALA A 75 -2.17 -25.06 23.45
C ALA A 75 -0.97 -25.99 23.69
N LEU A 76 0.17 -25.71 23.04
CA LEU A 76 1.43 -26.43 23.25
C LEU A 76 2.16 -26.00 24.55
N GLY A 77 1.61 -25.05 25.31
CA GLY A 77 2.26 -24.52 26.52
C GLY A 77 3.53 -23.72 26.22
N LEU A 78 3.75 -23.35 24.96
CA LEU A 78 4.90 -22.57 24.49
C LEU A 78 4.66 -21.06 24.63
N THR A 79 3.78 -20.66 25.55
CA THR A 79 3.47 -19.24 25.77
C THR A 79 4.78 -18.52 26.03
N CYS A 80 5.03 -17.45 25.28
CA CYS A 80 6.13 -16.54 25.57
C CYS A 80 5.79 -15.81 26.87
N THR A 81 5.93 -16.50 28.00
CA THR A 81 6.22 -15.85 29.25
C THR A 81 7.55 -15.15 28.99
N GLY A 82 7.53 -13.82 28.91
CA GLY A 82 8.76 -13.07 29.06
C GLY A 82 9.39 -13.59 30.35
N SER A 83 10.50 -14.31 30.23
CA SER A 83 11.23 -14.87 31.35
C SER A 83 11.60 -13.72 32.28
N GLY A 84 10.82 -13.54 33.34
CA GLY A 84 10.94 -12.41 34.24
C GLY A 84 9.95 -12.55 35.39
N LEU A 85 10.46 -13.11 36.49
CA LEU A 85 9.90 -13.09 37.85
C LEU A 85 8.86 -14.17 38.18
N SER A 86 9.35 -15.41 38.27
CA SER A 86 8.86 -16.32 39.32
C SER A 86 9.32 -15.76 40.68
N ILE A 87 8.49 -14.94 41.32
CA ILE A 87 8.64 -14.65 42.75
C ILE A 87 8.08 -15.86 43.47
N HIS A 88 8.96 -16.76 43.90
CA HIS A 88 8.62 -17.79 44.86
C HIS A 88 8.41 -17.09 46.21
N SER A 89 7.17 -17.13 46.70
CA SER A 89 6.75 -16.71 48.04
C SER A 89 7.40 -17.50 49.15
#